data_AF-A0AAP3DGA3-F1
#
_entry.id   AF-A0AAP3DGA3-F1
#
_cell.length_a   1.000
_cell.length_b   1.000
_cell.length_c   1.000
_cell.angle_alpha   90.00
_cell.angle_beta   90.00
_cell.angle_gamma   90.00
#
_symmetry.space_group_name_H-M   'P 1'
#
loop_
_entity.id
_entity.type
_entity.pdbx_description
1 polymer ?
#
loop_
_entity_poly.entity_id
_entity_poly.type
_entity_poly.pdbx_seq_one_letter_code
_entity_poly.pdbx_strand_id
1 'polypeptide(L)'
;MEEDVRVYKTKKSISEALIILLNEKDFSQITIKDICTRSLTSKSTFYSHFVDKYDLLEKIVKKHASSFKKEITLRFEFMDQGNVAEVIEMIIDQTSANKTEIATLLNVHVSLADLRVEFETILYNACFSYLEKELTTPTVSIDYLAQLYVANAMVLMNWTLKNDKDTSAIDLADKMQQYIFNHIHK
;
A
#
# COMPACT_ATOMS: atom_id res chain seq x y z
N MET A 1 -17.79 -9.41 22.74
CA MET A 1 -18.68 -9.18 21.57
C MET A 1 -19.14 -7.73 21.46
N GLU A 2 -19.98 -7.19 22.35
CA GLU A 2 -20.42 -5.78 22.23
C GLU A 2 -19.30 -4.76 22.51
N GLU A 3 -18.44 -5.08 23.48
CA GLU A 3 -17.27 -4.28 23.84
C GLU A 3 -16.24 -4.22 22.69
N ASP A 4 -15.99 -5.35 21.99
CA ASP A 4 -15.12 -5.41 20.81
C ASP A 4 -15.61 -4.50 19.67
N VAL A 5 -16.93 -4.46 19.44
CA VAL A 5 -17.53 -3.63 18.39
C VAL A 5 -17.37 -2.14 18.73
N ARG A 6 -17.51 -1.75 20.01
CA ARG A 6 -17.30 -0.37 20.45
C ARG A 6 -15.83 0.02 20.27
N VAL A 7 -14.90 -0.81 20.71
CA VAL A 7 -13.45 -0.58 20.54
C VAL A 7 -13.09 -0.44 19.06
N TYR A 8 -13.62 -1.30 18.18
CA TYR A 8 -13.39 -1.23 16.75
C TYR A 8 -13.90 0.09 16.14
N LYS A 9 -15.14 0.47 16.45
CA LYS A 9 -15.75 1.72 15.96
C LYS A 9 -14.96 2.96 16.42
N THR A 10 -14.51 2.98 17.67
CA THR A 10 -13.69 4.07 18.22
C THR A 10 -12.33 4.16 17.55
N LYS A 11 -11.62 3.03 17.36
CA LYS A 11 -10.34 3.04 16.62
C LYS A 11 -10.53 3.52 15.19
N LYS A 12 -11.59 3.05 14.52
CA LYS A 12 -11.94 3.45 13.16
C LYS A 12 -12.20 4.96 13.06
N SER A 13 -13.02 5.54 13.95
CA SER A 13 -13.30 6.98 13.91
C SER A 13 -12.08 7.85 14.20
N ILE A 14 -11.18 7.40 15.09
CA ILE A 14 -9.90 8.07 15.35
C ILE A 14 -8.98 8.01 14.12
N SER A 15 -8.87 6.86 13.46
CA SER A 15 -8.08 6.72 12.24
C SER A 15 -8.64 7.57 11.09
N GLU A 16 -9.95 7.54 10.86
CA GLU A 16 -10.61 8.38 9.85
C GLU A 16 -10.37 9.87 10.12
N ALA A 17 -10.44 10.31 11.39
CA ALA A 17 -10.13 11.68 11.77
C ALA A 17 -8.71 12.08 11.39
N LEU A 18 -7.71 11.22 11.63
CA LEU A 18 -6.33 11.52 11.22
C LEU A 18 -6.22 11.62 9.69
N ILE A 19 -6.83 10.71 8.93
CA ILE A 19 -6.79 10.73 7.46
C ILE A 19 -7.40 12.01 6.90
N ILE A 20 -8.53 12.47 7.43
CA ILE A 20 -9.13 13.72 6.97
C ILE A 20 -8.21 14.90 7.31
N LEU A 21 -7.64 14.94 8.51
CA LEU A 21 -6.72 16.01 8.91
C LEU A 21 -5.44 16.04 8.06
N LEU A 22 -4.94 14.89 7.62
CA LEU A 22 -3.79 14.77 6.71
C LEU A 22 -4.06 15.35 5.31
N ASN A 23 -5.33 15.44 4.89
CA ASN A 23 -5.72 16.13 3.66
C ASN A 23 -5.83 17.66 3.84
N GLU A 24 -5.88 18.15 5.07
CA GLU A 24 -6.08 19.57 5.39
C GLU A 24 -4.78 20.28 5.77
N LYS A 25 -3.82 19.57 6.36
CA LYS A 25 -2.56 20.14 6.87
C LYS A 25 -1.48 19.08 7.06
N ASP A 26 -0.23 19.55 7.15
CA ASP A 26 0.93 18.68 7.37
C ASP A 26 0.82 17.90 8.67
N PHE A 27 1.29 16.64 8.66
CA PHE A 27 1.25 15.76 9.83
C PHE A 27 1.89 16.39 11.08
N SER A 28 2.96 17.17 10.92
CA SER A 28 3.64 17.86 12.02
C SER A 28 2.72 18.85 12.77
N GLN A 29 1.77 19.47 12.06
CA GLN A 29 0.81 20.45 12.57
C GLN A 29 -0.47 19.82 13.17
N ILE A 30 -0.68 18.52 12.98
CA ILE A 30 -1.81 17.81 13.55
C ILE A 30 -1.54 17.57 15.05
N THR A 31 -2.51 17.93 15.90
CA THR A 31 -2.45 17.67 17.35
C THR A 31 -3.43 16.58 17.75
N ILE A 32 -3.19 15.95 18.91
CA ILE A 32 -4.15 15.02 19.52
C ILE A 32 -5.50 15.70 19.76
N LYS A 33 -5.51 17.00 20.08
CA LYS A 33 -6.75 17.77 20.25
C LYS A 33 -7.55 17.79 18.94
N ASP A 34 -6.90 18.05 17.81
CA ASP A 34 -7.59 18.07 16.50
C ASP A 34 -8.21 16.71 16.18
N ILE A 35 -7.46 15.63 16.41
CA ILE A 35 -7.91 14.25 16.18
C ILE A 35 -9.12 13.93 17.08
N CYS A 36 -9.04 14.23 18.37
CA CYS A 36 -10.13 14.02 19.33
C CYS A 36 -11.37 14.83 18.95
N THR A 37 -11.21 16.11 18.59
CA THR A 37 -12.32 16.97 18.15
C THR A 37 -12.98 16.42 16.90
N ARG A 38 -12.21 15.99 15.90
CA ARG A 38 -12.75 15.45 14.64
C ARG A 38 -13.42 14.09 14.80
N SER A 39 -12.85 13.22 15.64
CA SER A 39 -13.38 11.87 15.90
C SER A 39 -14.52 11.84 16.93
N LEU A 40 -14.86 12.99 17.54
CA LEU A 40 -15.80 13.10 18.65
C LEU A 40 -15.42 12.19 19.85
N THR A 41 -14.13 12.12 20.16
CA THR A 41 -13.58 11.33 21.28
C THR A 41 -12.87 12.20 22.31
N SER A 42 -12.68 11.66 23.52
CA SER A 42 -11.88 12.31 24.56
C SER A 42 -10.39 11.98 24.40
N LYS A 43 -9.50 12.82 24.95
CA LYS A 43 -8.07 12.48 25.05
C LYS A 43 -7.82 11.18 25.81
N SER A 44 -8.60 10.93 26.87
CA SER A 44 -8.50 9.68 27.63
C SER A 44 -8.82 8.46 26.76
N THR A 45 -9.82 8.59 25.87
CA THR A 45 -10.20 7.54 24.92
C THR A 45 -9.16 7.36 23.81
N PHE A 46 -8.54 8.45 23.36
CA PHE A 46 -7.41 8.36 22.42
C PHE A 46 -6.26 7.56 23.05
N TYR A 47 -5.84 7.96 24.26
CA TYR A 47 -4.70 7.34 24.94
C TYR A 47 -4.97 5.91 25.43
N SER A 48 -6.23 5.46 25.51
CA SER A 48 -6.54 4.04 25.73
C SER A 48 -6.26 3.15 24.52
N HIS A 49 -5.97 3.73 23.35
CA HIS A 49 -5.76 2.99 22.10
C HIS A 49 -4.41 3.30 21.43
N PHE A 50 -3.93 4.53 21.59
CA PHE A 50 -2.75 5.04 20.91
C PHE A 50 -1.84 5.81 21.86
N VAL A 51 -0.53 5.59 21.74
CA VAL A 51 0.47 6.29 22.58
C VAL A 51 0.50 7.78 22.22
N ASP A 52 0.54 8.07 20.93
CA ASP A 52 0.52 9.42 20.35
C ASP A 52 0.04 9.35 18.89
N LYS A 53 0.18 10.46 18.14
CA LYS A 53 -0.20 10.51 16.72
C LYS A 53 0.72 9.70 15.80
N TYR A 54 1.95 9.42 16.22
CA TYR A 54 2.91 8.62 15.46
C TYR A 54 2.53 7.14 15.54
N ASP A 55 2.23 6.63 16.73
CA ASP A 55 1.71 5.27 16.92
C ASP A 55 0.39 5.05 16.16
N LEU A 56 -0.51 6.06 16.15
CA LEU A 56 -1.71 6.01 15.33
C LEU A 56 -1.38 5.87 13.83
N LEU A 57 -0.50 6.73 13.30
CA LEU A 57 -0.12 6.68 11.89
C LEU A 57 0.56 5.35 11.52
N GLU A 58 1.50 4.89 12.35
CA GLU A 58 2.21 3.62 12.16
C GLU A 58 1.22 2.45 12.09
N LYS A 59 0.24 2.39 12.99
CA LYS A 59 -0.79 1.33 12.98
C LYS A 59 -1.64 1.35 11.72
N ILE A 60 -1.98 2.53 11.20
CA ILE A 60 -2.72 2.67 9.94
C ILE A 60 -1.86 2.21 8.76
N VAL A 61 -0.62 2.69 8.67
CA VAL A 61 0.34 2.31 7.62
C VAL A 61 0.56 0.80 7.63
N LYS A 62 0.85 0.22 8.81
CA LYS A 62 1.10 -1.22 8.98
C LYS A 62 -0.10 -2.07 8.56
N LYS A 63 -1.33 -1.63 8.83
CA LYS A 63 -2.55 -2.31 8.39
C LYS A 63 -2.59 -2.41 6.86
N HIS A 64 -2.37 -1.31 6.16
CA HIS A 64 -2.39 -1.29 4.69
C HIS A 64 -1.20 -2.03 4.08
N ALA A 65 0.02 -1.81 4.60
CA ALA A 65 1.21 -2.54 4.18
C ALA A 65 1.05 -4.05 4.35
N SER A 66 0.44 -4.51 5.45
CA SER A 66 0.20 -5.94 5.67
C SER A 66 -0.84 -6.54 4.72
N SER A 67 -1.88 -5.78 4.33
CA SER A 67 -2.84 -6.23 3.30
C SER A 67 -2.15 -6.34 1.95
N PHE A 68 -1.47 -5.27 1.55
CA PHE A 68 -0.77 -5.18 0.29
C PHE A 68 0.29 -6.27 0.14
N LYS A 69 1.06 -6.56 1.20
CA LYS A 69 2.04 -7.66 1.20
C LYS A 69 1.40 -9.01 0.87
N LYS A 70 0.21 -9.30 1.41
CA LYS A 70 -0.49 -10.57 1.11
C LYS A 70 -0.89 -10.63 -0.36
N GLU A 71 -1.43 -9.54 -0.89
CA GLU A 71 -1.86 -9.46 -2.28
C GLU A 71 -0.68 -9.59 -3.26
N ILE A 72 0.44 -8.93 -2.97
CA ILE A 72 1.68 -9.07 -3.76
C ILE A 72 2.26 -10.49 -3.65
N THR A 73 2.21 -11.12 -2.47
CA THR A 73 2.65 -12.51 -2.32
C THR A 73 1.84 -13.43 -3.23
N LEU A 74 0.51 -13.32 -3.18
CA LEU A 74 -0.39 -14.07 -4.07
C LEU A 74 -0.08 -13.80 -5.55
N ARG A 75 0.15 -12.54 -5.92
CA ARG A 75 0.52 -12.17 -7.29
C ARG A 75 1.72 -12.96 -7.79
N PHE A 76 2.79 -13.06 -7.01
CA PHE A 76 3.99 -13.80 -7.42
C PHE A 76 3.78 -15.32 -7.41
N GLU A 77 2.93 -15.86 -6.53
CA GLU A 77 2.56 -17.30 -6.53
C GLU A 77 1.76 -17.72 -7.78
N PHE A 78 0.95 -16.83 -8.34
CA PHE A 78 0.17 -17.10 -9.56
C PHE A 78 0.92 -16.79 -10.87
N MET A 79 2.19 -16.37 -10.81
CA MET A 79 2.93 -16.00 -12.03
C MET A 79 3.06 -17.17 -13.01
N ASP A 80 3.29 -18.38 -12.49
CA ASP A 80 3.45 -19.59 -13.30
C ASP A 80 2.13 -20.17 -13.80
N GLN A 81 1.00 -19.65 -13.29
CA GLN A 81 -0.33 -20.20 -13.54
C GLN A 81 -1.13 -19.42 -14.59
N GLY A 82 -0.57 -18.32 -15.13
CA GLY A 82 -1.19 -17.51 -16.19
C GLY A 82 -2.30 -16.55 -15.75
N ASN A 83 -2.62 -16.48 -14.45
CA ASN A 83 -3.72 -15.64 -13.91
C ASN A 83 -3.25 -14.27 -13.40
N VAL A 84 -2.15 -13.76 -13.95
CA VAL A 84 -1.48 -12.55 -13.48
C VAL A 84 -2.38 -11.31 -13.53
N ALA A 85 -3.04 -11.08 -14.67
CA ALA A 85 -3.88 -9.91 -14.88
C ALA A 85 -5.05 -9.86 -13.89
N GLU A 86 -5.67 -11.01 -13.59
CA GLU A 86 -6.75 -11.11 -12.61
C GLU A 86 -6.29 -10.70 -11.21
N VAL A 87 -5.09 -11.13 -10.79
CA VAL A 87 -4.56 -10.74 -9.48
C VAL A 87 -4.21 -9.24 -9.44
N ILE A 88 -3.69 -8.69 -10.53
CA ILE A 88 -3.44 -7.23 -10.63
C ILE A 88 -4.77 -6.47 -10.52
N GLU A 89 -5.81 -6.93 -11.20
CA GLU A 89 -7.15 -6.35 -11.07
C GLU A 89 -7.67 -6.42 -9.64
N MET A 90 -7.52 -7.55 -8.96
CA MET A 90 -7.90 -7.69 -7.55
C MET A 90 -7.15 -6.70 -6.64
N ILE A 91 -5.84 -6.51 -6.83
CA ILE A 91 -5.04 -5.52 -6.09
C ILE A 91 -5.57 -4.11 -6.34
N ILE A 92 -5.89 -3.77 -7.60
CA ILE A 92 -6.44 -2.46 -7.97
C ILE A 92 -7.80 -2.25 -7.32
N ASP A 93 -8.67 -3.27 -7.30
CA ASP A 93 -10.00 -3.16 -6.71
C ASP A 93 -9.92 -2.99 -5.18
N GLN A 94 -9.03 -3.73 -4.51
CA GLN A 94 -8.80 -3.60 -3.05
C GLN A 94 -8.24 -2.22 -2.67
N THR A 95 -7.26 -1.73 -3.42
CA THR A 95 -6.68 -0.40 -3.20
C THR A 95 -7.70 0.71 -3.51
N SER A 96 -8.51 0.53 -4.56
CA SER A 96 -9.58 1.48 -4.92
C SER A 96 -10.72 1.54 -3.89
N ALA A 97 -11.00 0.44 -3.19
CA ALA A 97 -11.99 0.41 -2.11
C ALA A 97 -11.66 1.37 -0.95
N ASN A 98 -10.37 1.68 -0.75
CA ASN A 98 -9.88 2.64 0.24
C ASN A 98 -9.14 3.81 -0.42
N LYS A 99 -9.52 4.19 -1.66
CA LYS A 99 -8.74 5.10 -2.52
C LYS A 99 -8.30 6.39 -1.84
N THR A 100 -9.21 7.06 -1.13
CA THR A 100 -8.90 8.35 -0.49
C THR A 100 -7.88 8.17 0.63
N GLU A 101 -8.03 7.14 1.45
CA GLU A 101 -7.11 6.84 2.55
C GLU A 101 -5.72 6.45 2.03
N ILE A 102 -5.65 5.54 1.05
CA ILE A 102 -4.37 5.12 0.46
C ILE A 102 -3.70 6.28 -0.28
N ALA A 103 -4.43 7.01 -1.12
CA ALA A 103 -3.88 8.17 -1.82
C ALA A 103 -3.37 9.24 -0.85
N THR A 104 -4.05 9.46 0.28
CA THR A 104 -3.57 10.38 1.32
C THR A 104 -2.25 9.88 1.90
N LEU A 105 -2.21 8.63 2.35
CA LEU A 105 -1.05 8.04 3.02
C LEU A 105 0.18 7.92 2.10
N LEU A 106 -0.01 7.70 0.80
CA LEU A 106 1.09 7.66 -0.17
C LEU A 106 1.81 9.01 -0.34
N ASN A 107 1.18 10.12 0.06
CA ASN A 107 1.76 11.46 0.03
C ASN A 107 2.30 11.92 1.41
N VAL A 108 2.22 11.07 2.44
CA VAL A 108 2.66 11.40 3.80
C VAL A 108 4.00 10.73 4.08
N HIS A 109 5.03 11.55 4.26
CA HIS A 109 6.39 11.08 4.51
C HIS A 109 6.80 11.35 5.96
N VAL A 110 6.63 10.33 6.80
CA VAL A 110 6.99 10.35 8.22
C VAL A 110 7.90 9.16 8.49
N SER A 111 9.06 9.41 9.11
CA SER A 111 10.00 8.35 9.47
C SER A 111 9.30 7.24 10.25
N LEU A 112 9.56 5.98 9.88
CA LEU A 112 8.97 4.76 10.45
C LEU A 112 7.46 4.54 10.20
N ALA A 113 6.79 5.47 9.51
CA ALA A 113 5.37 5.36 9.18
C ALA A 113 5.07 5.96 7.79
N ASP A 114 5.76 5.45 6.77
CA ASP A 114 5.64 5.89 5.38
C ASP A 114 5.10 4.77 4.50
N LEU A 115 3.85 4.90 4.06
CA LEU A 115 3.18 3.84 3.28
C LEU A 115 3.84 3.64 1.91
N ARG A 116 4.37 4.71 1.31
CA ARG A 116 5.02 4.63 0.00
C ARG A 116 6.29 3.80 0.09
N VAL A 117 7.12 4.05 1.10
CA VAL A 117 8.33 3.27 1.36
C VAL A 117 8.01 1.81 1.65
N GLU A 118 6.98 1.54 2.46
CA GLU A 118 6.54 0.16 2.74
C GLU A 118 6.09 -0.57 1.47
N PHE A 119 5.28 0.07 0.62
CA PHE A 119 4.82 -0.52 -0.64
C PHE A 119 5.96 -0.78 -1.61
N GLU A 120 6.86 0.19 -1.79
CA GLU A 120 8.06 0.05 -2.62
C GLU A 120 8.95 -1.10 -2.13
N THR A 121 9.13 -1.22 -0.81
CA THR A 121 9.90 -2.30 -0.18
C THR A 121 9.25 -3.67 -0.39
N ILE A 122 7.93 -3.76 -0.25
CA ILE A 122 7.17 -5.00 -0.49
C ILE A 122 7.32 -5.45 -1.95
N LEU A 123 7.10 -4.55 -2.90
CA LEU A 123 7.20 -4.81 -4.33
C LEU A 123 8.62 -5.23 -4.71
N TYR A 124 9.63 -4.51 -4.21
CA TYR A 124 11.04 -4.80 -4.47
C TYR A 124 11.39 -6.20 -3.98
N ASN A 125 11.14 -6.49 -2.70
CA ASN A 125 11.53 -7.77 -2.10
C ASN A 125 10.83 -8.96 -2.78
N ALA A 126 9.56 -8.82 -3.13
CA ALA A 126 8.82 -9.87 -3.82
C ALA A 126 9.39 -10.14 -5.22
N CYS A 127 9.63 -9.07 -6.00
CA CYS A 127 10.19 -9.19 -7.35
C CYS A 127 11.62 -9.70 -7.34
N PHE A 128 12.48 -9.14 -6.48
CA PHE A 128 13.86 -9.57 -6.32
C PHE A 128 13.94 -11.05 -5.95
N SER A 129 13.17 -11.48 -4.96
CA SER A 129 13.16 -12.89 -4.50
C SER A 129 12.65 -13.86 -5.58
N TYR A 130 11.75 -13.41 -6.44
CA TYR A 130 11.29 -14.18 -7.59
C TYR A 130 12.39 -14.29 -8.64
N LEU A 131 12.94 -13.14 -9.09
CA LEU A 131 13.96 -13.09 -10.13
C LEU A 131 15.26 -13.80 -9.72
N GLU A 132 15.65 -13.76 -8.45
CA GLU A 132 16.83 -14.48 -7.94
C GLU A 132 16.68 -16.01 -8.05
N LYS A 133 15.45 -16.52 -7.96
CA LYS A 133 15.18 -17.96 -8.13
C LYS A 133 15.11 -18.35 -9.60
N GLU A 134 14.50 -17.52 -10.41
CA GLU A 134 14.20 -17.81 -11.82
C GLU A 134 15.38 -17.54 -12.77
N LEU A 135 16.29 -16.63 -12.41
CA LEU A 135 17.41 -16.22 -13.26
C LEU A 135 18.73 -16.78 -12.74
N THR A 136 19.25 -17.79 -13.41
CA THR A 136 20.57 -18.39 -13.09
C THR A 136 21.76 -17.56 -13.58
N THR A 137 21.62 -16.92 -14.74
CA THR A 137 22.70 -16.13 -15.39
C THR A 137 22.13 -14.86 -16.02
N PRO A 138 21.69 -13.88 -15.20
CA PRO A 138 21.02 -12.70 -15.71
C PRO A 138 21.99 -11.79 -16.48
N THR A 139 21.60 -11.36 -17.68
CA THR A 139 22.36 -10.40 -18.50
C THR A 139 22.25 -8.96 -17.98
N VAL A 140 21.20 -8.68 -17.20
CA VAL A 140 20.91 -7.39 -16.55
C VAL A 140 20.79 -7.63 -15.04
N SER A 141 21.29 -6.71 -14.22
CA SER A 141 21.21 -6.84 -12.77
C SER A 141 19.77 -7.07 -12.28
N ILE A 142 19.59 -8.05 -11.39
CA ILE A 142 18.31 -8.34 -10.74
C ILE A 142 17.82 -7.12 -9.95
N ASP A 143 18.74 -6.39 -9.30
CA ASP A 143 18.41 -5.16 -8.58
C ASP A 143 17.77 -4.10 -9.50
N TYR A 144 18.35 -3.88 -10.69
CA TYR A 144 17.80 -2.94 -11.67
C TYR A 144 16.40 -3.37 -12.15
N LEU A 145 16.22 -4.66 -12.41
CA LEU A 145 14.93 -5.21 -12.84
C LEU A 145 13.86 -5.08 -11.76
N ALA A 146 14.22 -5.33 -10.50
CA ALA A 146 13.33 -5.15 -9.36
C ALA A 146 12.94 -3.68 -9.18
N GLN A 147 13.89 -2.74 -9.32
CA GLN A 147 13.60 -1.30 -9.28
C GLN A 147 12.67 -0.85 -10.42
N LEU A 148 12.89 -1.36 -11.64
CA LEU A 148 12.03 -1.07 -12.78
C LEU A 148 10.60 -1.60 -12.56
N TYR A 149 10.46 -2.80 -12.00
CA TYR A 149 9.16 -3.36 -11.61
C TYR A 149 8.45 -2.48 -10.58
N VAL A 150 9.14 -2.09 -9.51
CA VAL A 150 8.60 -1.19 -8.48
C VAL A 150 8.10 0.11 -9.10
N ALA A 151 8.92 0.74 -9.97
CA ALA A 151 8.55 1.98 -10.64
C ALA A 151 7.26 1.82 -11.46
N ASN A 152 7.16 0.78 -12.28
CA ASN A 152 5.97 0.53 -13.11
C ASN A 152 4.72 0.24 -12.26
N ALA A 153 4.85 -0.60 -11.23
CA ALA A 153 3.74 -0.94 -10.33
C ALA A 153 3.24 0.29 -9.57
N MET A 154 4.15 1.13 -9.06
CA MET A 154 3.79 2.38 -8.38
C MET A 154 3.19 3.42 -9.34
N VAL A 155 3.63 3.46 -10.61
CA VAL A 155 3.01 4.31 -11.64
C VAL A 155 1.57 3.89 -11.89
N LEU A 156 1.32 2.59 -12.11
CA LEU A 156 -0.03 2.07 -12.33
C LEU A 156 -0.93 2.36 -11.13
N MET A 157 -0.48 2.02 -9.92
CA MET A 157 -1.25 2.24 -8.69
C MET A 157 -1.60 3.72 -8.47
N ASN A 158 -0.64 4.63 -8.61
CA ASN A 158 -0.91 6.06 -8.44
C ASN A 158 -1.88 6.59 -9.50
N TRP A 159 -1.81 6.05 -10.72
CA TRP A 159 -2.72 6.42 -11.79
C TRP A 159 -4.14 5.92 -11.51
N THR A 160 -4.32 4.66 -11.09
CA THR A 160 -5.65 4.08 -10.77
C THR A 160 -6.28 4.65 -9.51
N LEU A 161 -5.50 5.21 -8.59
CA LEU A 161 -6.04 5.92 -7.41
C LEU A 161 -6.65 7.29 -7.77
N LYS A 162 -6.24 7.87 -8.91
CA LYS A 162 -6.67 9.19 -9.37
C LYS A 162 -7.69 9.15 -10.51
N ASN A 163 -7.78 8.03 -11.22
CA ASN A 163 -8.62 7.85 -12.39
C ASN A 163 -9.51 6.63 -12.20
N ASP A 164 -10.55 6.50 -13.02
CA ASP A 164 -11.31 5.25 -13.06
C ASP A 164 -10.43 4.11 -13.60
N LYS A 165 -10.77 2.87 -13.21
CA LYS A 165 -10.07 1.67 -13.65
C LYS A 165 -10.07 1.60 -15.19
N ASP A 166 -8.89 1.49 -15.78
CA ASP A 166 -8.70 1.31 -17.22
C ASP A 166 -8.03 -0.04 -17.48
N THR A 167 -8.82 -0.99 -17.99
CA THR A 167 -8.36 -2.34 -18.33
C THR A 167 -7.21 -2.34 -19.34
N SER A 168 -7.13 -1.34 -20.22
CA SER A 168 -6.05 -1.21 -21.21
C SER A 168 -4.72 -0.88 -20.55
N ALA A 169 -4.74 -0.03 -19.50
CA ALA A 169 -3.54 0.29 -18.72
C ALA A 169 -3.05 -0.93 -17.92
N ILE A 170 -3.97 -1.73 -17.40
CA ILE A 170 -3.67 -2.98 -16.66
C ILE A 170 -3.05 -4.02 -17.59
N ASP A 171 -3.67 -4.25 -18.76
CA ASP A 171 -3.18 -5.16 -19.79
C ASP A 171 -1.80 -4.74 -20.32
N LEU A 172 -1.56 -3.43 -20.50
CA LEU A 172 -0.23 -2.93 -20.87
C LEU A 172 0.82 -3.23 -19.79
N ALA A 173 0.49 -3.01 -18.51
CA ALA A 173 1.42 -3.27 -17.41
C ALA A 173 1.78 -4.77 -17.32
N ASP A 174 0.79 -5.66 -17.48
CA ASP A 174 1.01 -7.10 -17.53
C ASP A 174 1.89 -7.50 -18.72
N LYS A 175 1.58 -7.01 -19.93
CA LYS A 175 2.38 -7.27 -21.14
C LYS A 175 3.81 -6.77 -21.01
N MET A 176 4.03 -5.60 -20.43
CA MET A 176 5.39 -5.08 -20.16
C MET A 176 6.16 -6.01 -19.22
N GLN A 177 5.51 -6.48 -18.15
CA GLN A 177 6.11 -7.41 -17.20
C GLN A 177 6.46 -8.76 -17.85
N GLN A 178 5.52 -9.36 -18.58
CA GLN A 178 5.73 -10.62 -19.31
C GLN A 178 6.86 -10.48 -20.34
N TYR A 179 6.89 -9.37 -21.09
CA TYR A 179 7.96 -9.12 -22.05
C TYR A 179 9.33 -9.07 -21.37
N ILE A 180 9.45 -8.32 -20.27
CA ILE A 180 10.69 -8.23 -19.49
C ILE A 180 11.10 -9.63 -19.02
N PHE A 181 10.24 -10.37 -18.34
CA PHE A 181 10.60 -11.68 -17.77
C PHE A 181 10.91 -12.72 -18.85
N ASN A 182 10.12 -12.81 -19.92
CA ASN A 182 10.33 -13.79 -20.99
C ASN A 182 11.65 -13.58 -21.76
N HIS A 183 12.17 -12.36 -21.85
CA HIS A 183 13.39 -12.06 -22.61
C HIS A 183 14.67 -12.08 -21.76
N ILE A 184 14.55 -12.30 -20.44
CA ILE A 184 15.72 -12.43 -19.55
C ILE A 184 16.12 -13.90 -19.36
N HIS A 185 15.25 -14.85 -19.70
CA HIS A 185 15.60 -16.27 -19.83
C HIS A 185 16.39 -16.51 -21.13
N LYS A 186 17.71 -16.64 -21.03
CA LYS A 186 18.57 -17.21 -22.09
C LYS A 186 19.52 -18.23 -21.48
#